data_AF-A0A822AZS8-F1
#
_entry.id   AF-A0A822AZS8-F1
#
_cell.length_a   1.000
_cell.length_b   1.000
_cell.length_c   1.000
_cell.angle_alpha   90.00
_cell.angle_beta   90.00
_cell.angle_gamma   90.00
#
_symmetry.space_group_name_H-M   'P 1'
#
loop_
_entity.id
_entity.type
_entity.pdbx_description
1 polymer ?
#
loop_
_entity_poly.entity_id
_entity_poly.type
_entity_poly.pdbx_seq_one_letter_code
_entity_poly.pdbx_strand_id
1 'polypeptide(L)'
;GKQVYEFVRINIIGALPNLTTLKKLISSTDAILTEGRFCFDALQQYLNSVKTNSFVGFVTKLSNGVPIPDYYQTDSFEELQFWFNNIEKSNLLNIHMFQPIPQLNRTNAPASFLMSAYGVDSTSTAIDILHRWIYIFNNCSKSQIRIIGFSTGKIFALDLCC
;
A
#
# COMPACT_ATOMS: atom_id res chain seq x y z
N GLY A 1 13.07 10.66 0.78
CA GLY A 1 14.32 11.13 0.12
C GLY A 1 14.26 10.97 -1.39
N LYS A 2 15.05 11.76 -2.16
CA LYS A 2 15.05 11.77 -3.65
C LYS A 2 15.20 10.38 -4.29
N GLN A 3 16.07 9.55 -3.72
CA GLN A 3 16.32 8.18 -4.18
C GLN A 3 15.04 7.31 -4.08
N VAL A 4 14.33 7.40 -2.96
CA VAL A 4 13.07 6.68 -2.71
C VAL A 4 11.96 7.17 -3.65
N TYR A 5 11.87 8.48 -3.88
CA TYR A 5 10.90 9.05 -4.81
C TYR A 5 11.10 8.51 -6.24
N GLU A 6 12.34 8.51 -6.72
CA GLU A 6 12.67 7.98 -8.06
C GLU A 6 12.47 6.47 -8.13
N PHE A 7 12.80 5.74 -7.07
CA PHE A 7 12.52 4.31 -6.98
C PHE A 7 11.02 4.03 -7.14
N VAL A 8 10.16 4.71 -6.39
CA VAL A 8 8.70 4.54 -6.48
C VAL A 8 8.18 4.97 -7.86
N ARG A 9 8.67 6.08 -8.40
CA ARG A 9 8.26 6.61 -9.71
C ARG A 9 8.58 5.65 -10.86
N ILE A 10 9.76 5.05 -10.84
CA ILE A 10 10.23 4.15 -11.90
C ILE A 10 9.52 2.79 -11.80
N ASN A 11 9.25 2.32 -10.58
CA ASN A 11 8.65 1.00 -10.37
C ASN A 11 7.12 1.01 -10.39
N ILE A 12 6.47 2.17 -10.24
CA ILE A 12 5.01 2.31 -10.29
C ILE A 12 4.63 3.39 -11.31
N ILE A 13 4.45 2.95 -12.56
CA ILE A 13 4.15 3.81 -13.70
C ILE A 13 2.88 4.63 -13.42
N GLY A 14 3.03 5.96 -13.39
CA GLY A 14 1.92 6.90 -13.20
C GLY A 14 1.60 7.26 -11.74
N ALA A 15 2.24 6.63 -10.74
CA ALA A 15 1.98 6.94 -9.33
C ALA A 15 2.56 8.30 -8.90
N LEU A 16 3.65 8.73 -9.52
CA LEU A 16 4.32 9.99 -9.20
C LEU A 16 4.71 10.74 -10.49
N PRO A 17 4.57 12.07 -10.53
CA PRO A 17 5.07 12.87 -11.63
C PRO A 17 6.61 12.80 -11.69
N ASN A 18 7.19 13.08 -12.86
CA ASN A 18 8.65 13.20 -12.94
C ASN A 18 9.14 14.44 -12.19
N LEU A 19 10.38 14.39 -11.69
CA LEU A 19 10.96 15.49 -10.90
C LEU A 19 11.01 16.82 -11.66
N THR A 20 11.08 16.80 -13.00
CA THR A 20 11.07 18.02 -13.82
C THR A 20 9.69 18.67 -13.80
N THR A 21 8.62 17.89 -13.93
CA THR A 21 7.24 18.33 -13.79
C THR A 21 6.97 18.85 -12.38
N LEU A 22 7.46 18.13 -11.36
CA LEU A 22 7.36 18.54 -9.96
C LEU A 22 8.08 19.88 -9.72
N LYS A 23 9.31 20.03 -10.21
CA LYS A 23 10.08 21.29 -10.12
C LYS A 23 9.38 22.43 -10.85
N LYS A 24 8.81 22.16 -12.04
CA LYS A 24 8.06 23.16 -12.80
C LYS A 24 6.83 23.64 -12.05
N LEU A 25 6.09 22.72 -11.43
CA LEU A 25 4.95 23.01 -10.55
C LEU A 25 5.38 23.83 -9.34
N ILE A 26 6.47 23.44 -8.67
CA ILE A 26 7.02 24.18 -7.53
C ILE A 26 7.42 25.60 -7.96
N SER A 27 8.08 25.75 -9.11
CA SER A 27 8.50 27.07 -9.61
C SER A 27 7.34 27.93 -10.14
N SER A 28 6.21 27.32 -10.52
CA SER A 28 5.04 28.03 -11.02
C SER A 28 4.05 28.41 -9.94
N THR A 29 4.22 27.87 -8.73
CA THR A 29 3.36 28.16 -7.58
C THR A 29 4.14 29.11 -6.67
N ASP A 30 3.65 30.32 -6.44
CA ASP A 30 4.23 31.29 -5.46
C ASP A 30 4.13 30.80 -3.99
N ALA A 31 3.90 29.49 -3.81
CA ALA A 31 3.79 28.85 -2.51
C ALA A 31 5.20 28.58 -1.97
N ILE A 32 5.60 29.37 -0.98
CA ILE A 32 6.76 29.09 -0.14
C ILE A 32 6.42 27.82 0.67
N LEU A 33 6.77 26.66 0.13
CA LEU A 33 6.67 25.39 0.84
C LEU A 33 7.95 25.15 1.61
N THR A 34 7.88 25.29 2.93
CA THR A 34 8.92 24.84 3.86
C THR A 34 8.71 23.37 4.21
N GLU A 35 9.77 22.56 4.05
CA GLU A 35 9.80 21.14 4.37
C GLU A 35 9.44 20.88 5.84
N GLY A 36 8.61 19.86 6.10
CA GLY A 36 8.27 19.43 7.47
C GLY A 36 7.09 20.14 8.13
N ARG A 37 6.30 20.98 7.42
CA ARG A 37 5.13 21.63 8.01
C ARG A 37 3.84 20.86 7.72
N PHE A 38 3.19 20.36 8.78
CA PHE A 38 1.84 19.82 8.72
C PHE A 38 0.81 20.95 8.57
N CYS A 39 -0.05 20.84 7.57
CA CYS A 39 -1.11 21.80 7.29
C CYS A 39 -2.43 21.32 7.91
N PHE A 40 -2.53 21.49 9.24
CA PHE A 40 -3.63 20.97 10.05
C PHE A 40 -5.00 21.55 9.66
N ASP A 41 -5.05 22.74 9.08
CA ASP A 41 -6.32 23.38 8.67
C ASP A 41 -6.94 22.70 7.44
N ALA A 42 -6.11 22.23 6.51
CA ALA A 42 -6.54 21.41 5.37
C ALA A 42 -6.94 19.99 5.80
N LEU A 43 -6.26 19.46 6.84
CA LEU A 43 -6.61 18.19 7.47
C LEU A 43 -7.98 18.28 8.16
N GLN A 44 -8.27 19.38 8.87
CA GLN A 44 -9.57 19.63 9.50
C GLN A 44 -10.73 19.66 8.48
N GLN A 45 -10.50 20.21 7.28
CA GLN A 45 -11.48 20.19 6.19
C GLN A 45 -11.69 18.80 5.59
N TYR A 46 -10.63 17.99 5.50
CA TYR A 46 -10.70 16.60 5.03
C TYR A 46 -11.40 15.67 6.03
N LEU A 47 -11.16 15.86 7.34
CA LEU A 47 -11.76 15.06 8.42
C LEU A 47 -13.29 15.17 8.50
N ASN A 48 -13.89 16.22 7.94
CA ASN A 48 -15.35 16.39 7.89
C ASN A 48 -16.02 15.64 6.74
N SER A 49 -15.28 15.06 5.79
CA SER A 49 -15.84 14.28 4.68
C SER A 49 -15.25 12.87 4.64
N VAL A 50 -16.06 11.93 5.12
CA VAL A 50 -15.96 10.47 4.92
C VAL A 50 -15.02 9.72 5.88
N LYS A 51 -15.64 8.76 6.59
CA LYS A 51 -15.06 7.84 7.57
C LYS A 51 -14.04 6.90 6.93
N THR A 52 -12.81 6.88 7.47
CA THR A 52 -12.12 5.74 8.10
C THR A 52 -10.61 5.96 8.01
N ASN A 53 -9.98 6.29 9.14
CA ASN A 53 -8.54 6.42 9.25
C ASN A 53 -7.93 5.01 9.39
N SER A 54 -7.70 4.33 8.27
CA SER A 54 -6.90 3.10 8.27
C SER A 54 -5.42 3.48 8.36
N PHE A 55 -4.74 3.03 9.42
CA PHE A 55 -3.32 3.30 9.62
C PHE A 55 -2.48 2.22 8.96
N VAL A 56 -1.62 2.62 8.01
CA VAL A 56 -0.65 1.74 7.35
C VAL A 56 0.69 1.91 8.03
N GLY A 57 1.30 0.83 8.53
CA GLY A 57 2.62 0.86 9.16
C GLY A 57 2.85 -0.12 10.31
N PHE A 58 1.78 -0.71 10.86
CA PHE A 58 1.88 -1.79 11.84
C PHE A 58 1.89 -3.17 11.18
N VAL A 59 2.43 -4.16 11.90
CA VAL A 59 2.33 -5.57 11.50
C VAL A 59 0.85 -5.97 11.56
N THR A 60 0.26 -6.23 10.39
CA THR A 60 -1.15 -6.61 10.30
C THR A 60 -1.33 -8.03 10.81
N LYS A 61 -2.27 -8.22 11.74
CA LYS A 61 -2.59 -9.55 12.24
C LYS A 61 -3.21 -10.41 11.14
N LEU A 62 -2.70 -11.63 11.03
CA LEU A 62 -3.16 -12.62 10.07
C LEU A 62 -4.02 -13.69 10.77
N SER A 63 -5.05 -14.17 10.09
CA SER A 63 -5.81 -15.37 10.45
C SER A 63 -5.68 -16.36 9.29
N ASN A 64 -5.02 -17.50 9.53
CA ASN A 64 -4.69 -18.49 8.49
C ASN A 64 -4.01 -17.82 7.27
N GLY A 65 -3.00 -16.99 7.52
CA GLY A 65 -2.29 -16.25 6.49
C GLY A 65 -3.05 -15.11 5.80
N VAL A 66 -4.36 -14.94 6.04
CA VAL A 66 -5.17 -13.86 5.47
C VAL A 66 -5.19 -12.66 6.43
N PRO A 67 -4.96 -11.43 5.97
CA PRO A 67 -5.05 -10.25 6.84
C PRO A 67 -6.47 -10.11 7.40
N ILE A 68 -6.56 -9.83 8.71
CA ILE A 68 -7.83 -9.51 9.36
C ILE A 68 -8.20 -8.07 8.97
N PRO A 69 -9.35 -7.84 8.30
CA PRO A 69 -9.80 -6.51 7.95
C PRO A 69 -9.97 -5.65 9.21
N ASP A 70 -9.63 -4.37 9.09
CA ASP A 70 -9.89 -3.36 10.11
C ASP A 70 -9.32 -3.70 11.50
N TYR A 71 -8.23 -4.47 11.54
CA TYR A 71 -7.63 -4.91 12.81
C TYR A 71 -7.17 -3.73 13.69
N TYR A 72 -6.65 -2.67 13.06
CA TYR A 72 -6.30 -1.42 13.72
C TYR A 72 -7.32 -0.34 13.40
N GLN A 73 -8.54 -0.52 13.89
CA GLN A 73 -9.60 0.48 13.80
C GLN A 73 -9.96 1.00 15.19
N THR A 74 -9.81 2.29 15.39
CA THR A 74 -10.26 2.99 16.61
C THR A 74 -10.72 4.39 16.28
N ASP A 75 -11.69 4.87 17.05
CA ASP A 75 -12.14 6.27 17.05
C ASP A 75 -11.50 7.07 18.22
N SER A 76 -10.67 6.44 19.06
CA SER A 76 -9.96 7.07 20.19
C SER A 76 -8.52 7.43 19.83
N PHE A 77 -8.14 8.67 20.10
CA PHE A 77 -6.76 9.12 19.93
C PHE A 77 -5.81 8.43 20.92
N GLU A 78 -6.26 8.19 22.15
CA GLU A 78 -5.50 7.53 23.20
C GLU A 78 -5.14 6.09 22.81
N GLU A 79 -6.09 5.37 22.21
CA GLU A 79 -5.87 4.01 21.70
C GLU A 79 -4.90 3.99 20.52
N LEU A 80 -5.04 4.93 19.58
CA LEU A 80 -4.08 5.09 18.49
C LEU A 80 -2.66 5.40 19.01
N GLN A 81 -2.54 6.33 19.97
CA GLN A 81 -1.26 6.68 20.58
C GLN A 81 -0.66 5.48 21.32
N PHE A 82 -1.49 4.72 22.02
CA PHE A 82 -1.08 3.48 22.65
C PHE A 82 -0.53 2.49 21.62
N TRP A 83 -1.23 2.26 20.50
CA TRP A 83 -0.73 1.38 19.43
C TRP A 83 0.57 1.89 18.83
N PHE A 84 0.64 3.18 18.52
CA PHE A 84 1.84 3.79 17.95
C PHE A 84 3.07 3.58 18.84
N ASN A 85 2.92 3.70 20.16
CA ASN A 85 4.04 3.53 21.08
C ASN A 85 4.38 2.06 21.35
N ASN A 86 3.39 1.17 21.38
CA ASN A 86 3.55 -0.18 21.93
C ASN A 86 3.52 -1.30 20.88
N ILE A 87 3.03 -1.05 19.67
CA ILE A 87 2.93 -2.07 18.62
C ILE A 87 4.16 -2.03 17.73
N GLU A 88 4.58 -3.22 17.28
CA GLU A 88 5.68 -3.38 16.34
C GLU A 88 5.35 -2.74 14.99
N LYS A 89 6.30 -1.96 14.50
CA LYS A 89 6.21 -1.30 13.20
C LYS A 89 6.69 -2.30 12.16
N SER A 90 5.96 -2.36 11.06
CA SER A 90 6.24 -3.31 10.01
C SER A 90 7.47 -2.89 9.21
N ASN A 91 8.51 -3.72 9.23
CA ASN A 91 9.70 -3.52 8.40
C ASN A 91 9.53 -4.09 6.98
N LEU A 92 8.48 -4.89 6.76
CA LEU A 92 8.17 -5.49 5.47
C LEU A 92 6.77 -5.09 5.01
N LEU A 93 6.58 -5.01 3.70
CA LEU A 93 5.28 -4.77 3.09
C LEU A 93 4.94 -5.96 2.19
N ASN A 94 3.81 -6.60 2.45
CA ASN A 94 3.30 -7.66 1.60
C ASN A 94 2.34 -7.05 0.57
N ILE A 95 2.64 -7.22 -0.71
CA ILE A 95 1.91 -6.60 -1.82
C ILE A 95 1.34 -7.71 -2.70
N HIS A 96 0.03 -7.66 -2.94
CA HIS A 96 -0.66 -8.55 -3.87
C HIS A 96 -1.18 -7.75 -5.05
N MET A 97 -0.74 -8.11 -6.24
CA MET A 97 -1.15 -7.47 -7.49
C MET A 97 -1.75 -8.48 -8.45
N PHE A 98 -2.74 -8.04 -9.24
CA PHE A 98 -3.21 -8.77 -10.40
C PHE A 98 -2.53 -8.25 -11.65
N GLN A 99 -1.97 -9.18 -12.41
CA GLN A 99 -1.48 -8.94 -13.75
C GLN A 99 -2.48 -9.52 -14.75
N PRO A 100 -3.20 -8.67 -15.49
CA PRO A 100 -4.04 -9.12 -16.58
C PRO A 100 -3.18 -9.78 -17.68
N ILE A 101 -3.67 -10.87 -18.24
CA ILE A 101 -3.01 -11.53 -19.36
C ILE A 101 -3.21 -10.65 -20.61
N PRO A 102 -2.14 -10.29 -21.33
CA PRO A 102 -2.27 -9.58 -22.59
C PRO A 102 -3.15 -10.39 -23.56
N GLN A 103 -4.18 -9.76 -24.12
CA GLN A 103 -4.96 -10.38 -25.18
C GLN A 103 -4.21 -10.22 -26.51
N LEU A 104 -4.15 -11.29 -27.31
CA LEU A 104 -3.40 -11.37 -28.58
C LEU A 104 -3.65 -10.22 -29.59
N ASN A 105 -4.74 -9.46 -29.43
CA ASN A 105 -5.15 -8.39 -30.35
C ASN A 105 -5.24 -7.00 -29.71
N ARG A 106 -4.73 -6.81 -28.48
CA ARG A 106 -4.69 -5.48 -27.84
C ARG A 106 -3.25 -4.98 -27.77
N THR A 107 -2.98 -3.87 -28.44
CA THR A 107 -1.68 -3.18 -28.44
C THR A 107 -1.29 -2.62 -27.07
N ASN A 108 -2.27 -2.43 -26.18
CA ASN A 108 -2.05 -2.00 -24.80
C ASN A 108 -2.39 -3.13 -23.83
N ALA A 109 -1.37 -3.70 -23.19
CA ALA A 109 -1.57 -4.60 -22.06
C ALA A 109 -2.29 -3.82 -20.94
N PRO A 110 -3.33 -4.39 -20.31
CA PRO A 110 -3.97 -3.72 -19.18
C PRO A 110 -2.97 -3.56 -18.04
N ALA A 111 -3.01 -2.40 -17.37
CA ALA A 111 -2.14 -2.13 -16.24
C ALA A 111 -2.37 -3.14 -15.11
N SER A 112 -1.30 -3.47 -14.37
CA SER A 112 -1.41 -4.26 -13.15
C SER A 112 -2.29 -3.51 -12.14
N PHE A 113 -3.06 -4.27 -11.37
CA PHE A 113 -3.95 -3.73 -10.35
C PHE A 113 -3.47 -4.15 -8.96
N LEU A 114 -3.24 -3.18 -8.07
CA LEU A 114 -2.94 -3.45 -6.67
C LEU A 114 -4.22 -3.92 -5.96
N MET A 115 -4.24 -5.17 -5.50
CA MET A 115 -5.38 -5.75 -4.80
C MET A 115 -5.31 -5.50 -3.31
N SER A 116 -4.13 -5.70 -2.71
CA SER A 116 -3.92 -5.43 -1.29
C SER A 116 -2.45 -5.16 -0.99
N ALA A 117 -2.21 -4.31 0.01
CA ALA A 117 -0.91 -4.08 0.60
C ALA A 117 -1.07 -3.97 2.11
N TYR A 118 -0.25 -4.68 2.88
CA TYR A 118 -0.31 -4.63 4.34
C TYR A 118 1.03 -4.97 4.96
N GLY A 119 1.28 -4.39 6.14
CA GLY A 119 2.50 -4.62 6.90
C GLY A 119 2.56 -6.06 7.41
N VAL A 120 3.72 -6.69 7.31
CA VAL A 120 4.00 -8.02 7.85
C VAL A 120 5.33 -8.03 8.59
N ASP A 121 5.47 -8.97 9.51
CA ASP A 121 6.76 -9.39 10.04
C ASP A 121 7.33 -10.54 9.18
N SER A 122 8.48 -11.07 9.58
CA SER A 122 9.11 -12.22 8.93
C SER A 122 8.53 -13.58 9.36
N THR A 123 7.39 -13.62 10.07
CA THR A 123 6.86 -14.86 10.68
C THR A 123 5.93 -15.66 9.78
N SER A 124 5.53 -15.12 8.62
CA SER A 124 4.64 -15.81 7.68
C SER A 124 5.24 -17.13 7.19
N THR A 125 4.51 -18.23 7.36
CA THR A 125 4.93 -19.56 6.92
C THR A 125 4.50 -19.88 5.48
N ALA A 126 5.05 -20.95 4.90
CA ALA A 126 4.58 -21.45 3.60
C ALA A 126 3.09 -21.85 3.62
N ILE A 127 2.60 -22.36 4.76
CA ILE A 127 1.18 -22.73 4.95
C ILE A 127 0.30 -21.48 4.91
N ASP A 128 0.73 -20.38 5.54
CA ASP A 128 0.02 -19.10 5.50
C ASP A 128 -0.10 -18.54 4.09
N ILE A 129 0.96 -18.69 3.28
CA ILE A 129 0.94 -18.27 1.88
C ILE A 129 -0.08 -19.09 1.07
N LEU A 130 -0.11 -20.42 1.26
CA LEU A 130 -1.06 -21.29 0.57
C LEU A 130 -2.52 -20.99 0.97
N HIS A 131 -2.81 -20.82 2.25
CA HIS A 131 -4.14 -20.44 2.72
C HIS A 131 -4.60 -19.11 2.11
N ARG A 132 -3.69 -18.13 2.03
CA ARG A 132 -3.97 -16.84 1.39
C ARG A 132 -4.27 -16.99 -0.10
N TRP A 133 -3.52 -17.82 -0.83
CA TRP A 133 -3.78 -18.06 -2.24
C TRP A 133 -5.13 -18.73 -2.48
N ILE A 134 -5.48 -19.73 -1.65
CA ILE A 134 -6.79 -20.37 -1.69
C ILE A 134 -7.90 -19.34 -1.42
N TYR A 135 -7.71 -18.47 -0.44
CA TYR A 135 -8.65 -17.39 -0.14
C TYR A 135 -8.84 -16.44 -1.34
N ILE A 136 -7.74 -15.96 -1.94
CA ILE A 136 -7.78 -15.08 -3.12
C ILE A 136 -8.47 -15.79 -4.29
N PHE A 137 -8.08 -17.04 -4.57
CA PHE A 137 -8.66 -17.86 -5.62
C PHE A 137 -10.18 -17.99 -5.49
N ASN A 138 -10.64 -18.35 -4.29
CA ASN A 138 -12.07 -18.53 -4.02
C ASN A 138 -12.85 -17.23 -4.17
N ASN A 139 -12.33 -16.09 -3.71
CA ASN A 139 -12.99 -14.80 -3.86
C ASN A 139 -13.04 -14.34 -5.32
N CYS A 140 -11.96 -14.52 -6.09
CA CYS A 140 -11.96 -14.23 -7.52
C CYS A 140 -12.93 -15.11 -8.30
N SER A 141 -12.99 -16.41 -7.98
CA SER A 141 -13.91 -17.33 -8.63
C SER A 141 -15.37 -16.93 -8.43
N LYS A 142 -15.74 -16.44 -7.24
CA LYS A 142 -17.09 -15.92 -6.96
C LYS A 142 -17.44 -14.72 -7.84
N SER A 143 -16.45 -13.89 -8.15
CA SER A 143 -16.59 -12.71 -9.03
C SER A 143 -16.37 -13.01 -10.52
N GLN A 144 -16.39 -14.30 -10.92
CA GLN A 144 -16.15 -14.74 -12.30
C GLN A 144 -14.76 -14.32 -12.86
N ILE A 145 -13.78 -14.09 -11.98
CA ILE A 145 -12.40 -13.81 -12.35
C ILE A 145 -11.62 -15.13 -12.33
N ARG A 146 -11.11 -15.53 -13.49
CA ARG A 146 -10.28 -16.75 -13.63
C ARG A 146 -8.82 -16.43 -13.34
N ILE A 147 -8.30 -16.96 -12.23
CA ILE A 147 -6.86 -16.96 -11.95
C ILE A 147 -6.20 -18.14 -12.65
N ILE A 148 -5.14 -17.87 -13.42
CA ILE A 148 -4.36 -18.88 -14.14
C ILE A 148 -3.12 -19.37 -13.37
N GLY A 149 -2.68 -18.62 -12.37
CA GLY A 149 -1.50 -18.93 -11.59
C GLY A 149 -1.17 -17.84 -10.58
N PHE A 150 -0.34 -18.21 -9.61
CA PHE A 150 0.26 -17.31 -8.64
C PHE A 150 1.75 -17.20 -8.92
N SER A 151 2.33 -16.04 -8.66
CA SER A 151 3.77 -15.80 -8.75
C SER A 151 4.23 -15.02 -7.52
N THR A 152 5.39 -15.36 -6.99
CA THR A 152 6.02 -14.65 -5.88
C THR A 152 7.37 -14.10 -6.34
N GLY A 153 7.57 -12.80 -6.13
CA GLY A 153 8.86 -12.16 -6.34
C GLY A 153 9.87 -12.51 -5.24
N LYS A 154 11.10 -12.05 -5.44
CA LYS A 154 12.10 -11.99 -4.35
C LYS A 154 11.65 -10.97 -3.29
N ILE A 155 11.98 -11.23 -2.03
CA ILE A 155 11.71 -10.31 -0.92
C ILE A 155 12.50 -9.02 -1.15
N PHE A 156 11.80 -7.88 -1.14
CA PHE A 156 12.42 -6.55 -1.12
C PHE A 156 12.27 -5.98 0.29
N ALA A 157 13.39 -5.75 0.97
CA ALA A 157 13.39 -4.99 2.22
C ALA A 157 13.17 -3.52 1.88
N LEU A 158 12.17 -2.89 2.50
CA LEU A 158 11.96 -1.46 2.42
C LEU A 158 12.71 -0.83 3.59
N ASP A 159 13.82 -0.14 3.32
CA ASP A 159 14.45 0.74 4.31
C ASP A 159 13.54 1.95 4.52
N LEU A 160 12.59 1.81 5.43
CA LEU A 160 11.81 2.93 5.96
C LEU A 160 12.74 3.69 6.92
N CYS A 161 13.38 4.74 6.43
CA CYS A 161 14.05 5.70 7.31
C CYS A 161 13.01 6.33 8.25
N CYS A 162 13.09 5.95 9.53
CA CYS A 162 12.48 6.68 10.66
C CYS A 162 13.11 8.07 10.80
#